data_AF-A0A4Y9EZW5-F1
#
_entry.id   AF-A0A4Y9EZW5-F1
#
_cell.length_a   1.000
_cell.length_b   1.000
_cell.length_c   1.000
_cell.angle_alpha   90.00
_cell.angle_beta   90.00
_cell.angle_gamma   90.00
#
_symmetry.space_group_name_H-M   'P 1'
#
loop_
_entity.id
_entity.type
_entity.pdbx_description
1 polymer ?
#
loop_
_entity_poly.entity_id
_entity_poly.type
_entity_poly.pdbx_seq_one_letter_code
_entity_poly.pdbx_strand_id
1 'polypeptide(L)' 'MSVKNIRNFSIIAHIDHGKSTLADRIISECGAISDRQMSSQVMD' A
#
# COMPACT_ATOMS: atom_id res chain seq x y z
N MET A 1 5.87 -14.51 16.91
CA MET A 1 6.29 -13.18 16.39
C MET A 1 6.34 -12.18 17.54
N SER A 2 7.42 -11.39 17.65
CA SER A 2 7.48 -10.27 18.59
C SER A 2 6.68 -9.09 18.04
N VAL A 3 5.77 -8.52 18.84
CA VAL A 3 4.93 -7.36 18.46
C VAL A 3 5.76 -6.13 18.07
N LYS A 4 7.04 -6.08 18.46
CA LYS A 4 7.97 -4.99 18.18
C LYS A 4 8.14 -4.66 16.69
N ASN A 5 7.82 -5.58 15.78
CA ASN A 5 8.02 -5.41 14.35
C ASN A 5 6.74 -5.04 13.58
N ILE A 6 5.60 -4.86 14.26
CA ILE A 6 4.34 -4.47 13.62
C ILE A 6 4.22 -2.95 13.64
N ARG A 7 4.02 -2.32 12.48
CA ARG A 7 3.80 -0.88 12.35
C ARG A 7 2.48 -0.60 11.64
N ASN A 8 1.54 0.01 12.37
CA ASN A 8 0.26 0.46 11.83
C ASN A 8 0.41 1.91 11.34
N PHE A 9 -0.03 2.20 10.12
CA PHE A 9 -0.01 3.55 9.56
C PHE A 9 -1.20 3.76 8.62
N SER A 10 -1.49 5.03 8.29
CA SER A 10 -2.53 5.42 7.32
C SER A 10 -2.01 6.53 6.41
N ILE A 11 -2.56 6.61 5.20
CA ILE A 11 -2.23 7.64 4.20
C ILE A 11 -3.41 8.62 4.15
N ILE A 12 -3.16 9.90 4.40
CA ILE A 12 -4.16 10.97 4.36
C ILE A 12 -3.71 12.03 3.36
N ALA A 13 -4.56 12.34 2.38
CA ALA A 13 -4.33 13.40 1.40
C ALA A 13 -5.65 13.88 0.79
N HIS A 14 -5.63 15.03 0.13
CA HIS A 14 -6.77 15.58 -0.59
C HIS A 14 -7.20 14.70 -1.78
N ILE A 15 -8.41 14.89 -2.30
CA ILE A 15 -8.95 14.15 -3.45
C ILE A 15 -7.99 14.33 -4.65
N ASP A 16 -7.81 13.27 -5.44
CA ASP A 16 -6.90 13.20 -6.60
C ASP A 16 -5.39 13.38 -6.32
N HIS A 17 -4.95 13.44 -5.06
CA HIS A 17 -3.52 13.50 -4.70
C HIS A 17 -2.79 12.13 -4.79
N GLY A 18 -3.36 11.14 -5.48
CA GLY A 18 -2.68 9.86 -5.72
C GLY A 18 -2.44 9.00 -4.47
N LYS A 19 -3.31 9.08 -3.44
CA LYS A 19 -3.23 8.22 -2.24
C LYS A 19 -3.13 6.73 -2.58
N SER A 20 -4.01 6.26 -3.46
CA SER A 20 -4.03 4.86 -3.90
C SER A 20 -2.77 4.49 -4.67
N THR A 21 -2.28 5.38 -5.55
CA THR A 21 -1.03 5.21 -6.29
C THR A 21 0.19 5.07 -5.36
N LEU A 22 0.24 5.87 -4.27
CA LEU A 22 1.29 5.77 -3.27
C LEU A 22 1.22 4.45 -2.49
N ALA A 23 0.01 4.03 -2.11
CA ALA A 23 -0.22 2.78 -1.40
C ALA A 23 0.22 1.57 -2.24
N ASP A 24 -0.19 1.54 -3.52
CA ASP A 24 0.17 0.48 -4.46
C ASP A 24 1.69 0.37 -4.63
N ARG A 25 2.40 1.52 -4.73
CA ARG A 25 3.86 1.53 -4.84
C ARG A 25 4.56 1.02 -3.57
N ILE A 26 4.09 1.40 -2.38
CA ILE A 26 4.63 0.88 -1.11
C ILE A 26 4.49 -0.64 -1.04
N ILE A 27 3.33 -1.17 -1.45
CA ILE A 27 3.04 -2.60 -1.45
C ILE A 27 3.95 -3.36 -2.43
N SER A 28 4.18 -2.80 -3.62
CA SER A 28 5.10 -3.33 -4.63
C SER A 28 6.54 -3.36 -4.12
N GLU A 29 7.03 -2.25 -3.55
CA GLU A 29 8.39 -2.16 -3.01
C GLU A 29 8.63 -3.11 -1.81
N CYS A 30 7.59 -3.35 -1.01
CA CYS A 30 7.67 -4.31 0.11
C CYS A 30 7.62 -5.78 -0.35
N GLY A 31 7.44 -6.05 -1.64
CA GLY A 31 7.32 -7.41 -2.18
C GLY A 31 6.13 -8.20 -1.62
N ALA A 32 5.15 -7.51 -1.04
CA ALA A 32 4.01 -8.13 -0.36
C ALA A 32 2.99 -8.71 -1.36
N ILE A 33 3.09 -8.35 -2.65
CA ILE A 33 2.18 -8.75 -3.72
C ILE A 33 3.01 -9.06 -4.98
N SER A 34 2.78 -10.20 -5.65
CA SER A 34 3.40 -10.49 -6.95
C SER A 34 2.83 -9.55 -8.03
N ASP A 35 3.64 -9.14 -9.02
CA ASP A 35 3.24 -8.20 -10.10
C ASP A 35 1.88 -8.51 -10.75
N ARG A 36 1.44 -9.78 -10.75
CA ARG A 36 0.12 -10.22 -11.23
C ARG A 36 -1.09 -9.70 -10.46
N GLN A 37 -0.94 -9.33 -9.20
CA GLN A 37 -2.03 -8.85 -8.34
C GLN A 37 -2.12 -7.31 -8.29
N MET A 38 -1.20 -6.58 -8.93
CA MET A 38 -1.31 -5.13 -9.12
C MET A 38 -2.38 -4.72 -10.16
N SER A 39 -3.12 -5.66 -10.74
CA SER A 39 -3.90 -5.44 -11.96
C SER A 39 -5.20 -4.62 -11.82
N SER A 40 -5.54 -4.13 -10.64
CA SER A 40 -6.71 -3.27 -10.46
C SER A 40 -6.56 -2.68 -9.08
N GLN A 41 -6.70 -1.35 -8.95
CA GLN A 41 -6.77 -0.64 -7.67
C GLN A 41 -7.27 -1.57 -6.56
N VAL A 42 -6.35 -2.05 -5.71
CA VAL A 42 -6.69 -3.01 -4.64
C VAL A 42 -7.47 -2.29 -3.54
N MET A 43 -7.35 -0.96 -3.51
CA MET A 43 -8.08 -0.06 -2.64
C MET A 43 -9.05 0.76 -3.48
N ASP A 44 -10.25 0.24 -3.66
CA ASP A 44 -11.43 1.10 -3.70
C ASP A 44 -11.79 1.48 -2.25
#